data_AF-A0A370NZD0-F1
#
_entry.id   AF-A0A370NZD0-F1
#
_cell.length_a   1.000
_cell.length_b   1.000
_cell.length_c   1.000
_cell.angle_alpha   90.00
_cell.angle_beta   90.00
_cell.angle_gamma   90.00
#
_symmetry.space_group_name_H-M   'P 1'
#
loop_
_entity.id
_entity.type
_entity.pdbx_description
1 polymer ?
#
loop_
_entity_poly.entity_id
_entity_poly.type
_entity_poly.pdbx_seq_one_letter_code
_entity_poly.pdbx_strand_id
1 'polypeptide(L)'
;MRVPAIREVKVRVKELTEITDLGADLSAYKVFVIKSRVHFRQSFDDGGFAKTIIVTEPGEPFLGTTRLDGLQYGNLRLKDFYPYGDVSL
;
A
#
# COMPACT_ATOMS: atom_id res chain seq x y z
N MET A 1 -18.17 5.60 22.19
CA MET A 1 -17.86 5.21 20.79
C MET A 1 -17.06 3.92 20.84
N ARG A 2 -17.61 2.80 20.34
CA ARG A 2 -16.92 1.49 20.37
C ARG A 2 -15.93 1.47 19.22
N VAL A 3 -14.64 1.44 19.52
CA VAL A 3 -13.61 1.30 18.48
C VAL A 3 -13.80 -0.09 17.85
N PRO A 4 -13.96 -0.20 16.52
CA PRO A 4 -14.06 -1.52 15.88
C PRO A 4 -12.79 -2.31 16.17
N ALA A 5 -12.94 -3.62 16.37
CA ALA A 5 -11.80 -4.50 16.61
C ALA A 5 -10.87 -4.47 15.39
N ILE A 6 -9.65 -3.95 15.57
CA ILE A 6 -8.60 -3.95 14.54
C ILE A 6 -7.84 -5.27 14.67
N ARG A 7 -7.83 -6.08 13.60
CA ARG A 7 -6.97 -7.27 13.49
C ARG A 7 -5.85 -6.95 12.50
N GLU A 8 -4.63 -6.84 13.01
CA GLU A 8 -3.44 -6.62 12.17
C GLU A 8 -2.90 -7.95 11.66
N VAL A 9 -2.67 -8.02 10.35
CA VAL A 9 -2.15 -9.21 9.67
C VAL A 9 -1.09 -8.75 8.66
N LYS A 10 0.15 -9.23 8.81
CA LYS A 10 1.27 -8.87 7.93
C LYS A 10 1.49 -9.95 6.87
N VAL A 11 0.72 -9.87 5.79
CA VAL A 11 0.84 -10.79 4.64
C VAL A 11 0.89 -9.98 3.35
N ARG A 12 1.69 -10.45 2.38
CA ARG A 12 1.71 -9.87 1.03
C ARG A 12 0.49 -10.38 0.27
N VAL A 13 -0.65 -9.74 0.48
CA VAL A 13 -1.91 -10.10 -0.19
C VAL A 13 -1.79 -9.84 -1.69
N LYS A 14 -1.86 -10.91 -2.47
CA LYS A 14 -2.11 -10.87 -3.92
C LYS A 14 -3.51 -11.33 -4.22
N GLU A 15 -3.91 -12.44 -3.62
CA GLU A 15 -5.20 -13.11 -3.85
C GLU A 15 -6.10 -13.04 -2.61
N LEU A 16 -7.42 -13.07 -2.83
CA LEU A 16 -8.40 -13.10 -1.74
C LEU A 16 -8.30 -14.38 -0.90
N THR A 17 -7.89 -15.48 -1.54
CA THR A 17 -7.69 -16.78 -0.89
C THR A 17 -6.64 -16.71 0.21
N GLU A 18 -5.59 -15.91 0.02
CA GLU A 18 -4.54 -15.71 1.03
C GLU A 18 -5.09 -15.08 2.32
N ILE A 19 -6.21 -14.36 2.25
CA ILE A 19 -6.89 -13.80 3.43
C ILE A 19 -7.78 -14.87 4.08
N THR A 20 -8.53 -15.63 3.29
CA THR A 20 -9.40 -16.69 3.82
C THR A 20 -8.60 -17.83 4.45
N ASP A 21 -7.42 -18.15 3.91
CA ASP A 21 -6.50 -19.16 4.46
C ASP A 21 -5.98 -18.78 5.86
N LEU A 22 -6.02 -17.49 6.21
CA LEU A 22 -5.69 -16.97 7.56
C LEU A 22 -6.88 -17.02 8.52
N GLY A 23 -7.95 -17.71 8.12
CA GLY A 23 -9.20 -17.85 8.86
C GLY A 23 -10.03 -16.57 8.93
N ALA A 24 -9.78 -15.59 8.04
CA ALA A 24 -10.58 -14.38 7.98
C ALA A 24 -11.81 -14.59 7.10
N ASP A 25 -13.00 -14.37 7.66
CA ASP A 25 -14.23 -14.26 6.91
C ASP A 25 -14.30 -12.89 6.22
N LEU A 26 -14.16 -12.87 4.89
CA LEU A 26 -14.22 -11.66 4.09
C LEU A 26 -15.58 -10.94 4.21
N SER A 27 -16.68 -11.67 4.48
CA SER A 27 -18.01 -11.09 4.61
C SER A 27 -18.23 -10.31 5.91
N ALA A 28 -17.38 -10.57 6.91
CA ALA A 28 -17.41 -9.87 8.20
C ALA A 28 -16.91 -8.42 8.11
N TYR A 29 -16.27 -8.03 7.01
CA TYR A 29 -15.68 -6.71 6.82
C TYR A 29 -16.38 -5.92 5.71
N LYS A 30 -16.51 -4.60 5.91
CA LYS A 30 -17.05 -3.67 4.90
C LYS A 30 -15.97 -2.92 4.15
N VAL A 31 -14.78 -2.78 4.75
CA VAL A 31 -13.66 -2.02 4.22
C VAL A 31 -12.38 -2.82 4.44
N PHE A 32 -11.54 -2.86 3.41
CA PHE A 32 -10.21 -3.43 3.45
C PHE A 32 -9.20 -2.33 3.19
N VAL A 33 -8.12 -2.28 3.98
CA VAL A 33 -7.02 -1.34 3.80
C VAL A 33 -5.79 -2.14 3.43
N ILE A 34 -5.28 -1.94 2.22
CA ILE A 34 -4.16 -2.71 1.68
C ILE A 34 -2.99 -1.76 1.42
N LYS A 35 -1.85 -2.05 2.04
CA LYS A 35 -0.60 -1.32 1.81
C LYS A 35 0.10 -1.85 0.55
N SER A 36 -0.50 -1.61 -0.61
CA SER A 36 0.04 -1.99 -1.92
C SER A 36 -0.48 -1.07 -3.01
N ARG A 37 0.33 -0.78 -4.03
CA ARG A 37 -0.10 0.02 -5.20
C ARG A 37 -0.47 -0.83 -6.42
N VAL A 38 -0.06 -2.10 -6.45
CA VAL A 38 -0.14 -2.93 -7.65
C VAL A 38 -0.68 -4.33 -7.38
N HIS A 39 -0.25 -4.97 -6.29
CA HIS A 39 -0.53 -6.40 -6.09
C HIS A 39 -1.98 -6.73 -5.71
N PHE A 40 -2.79 -5.75 -5.31
CA PHE A 40 -4.19 -5.99 -4.93
C PHE A 40 -5.16 -5.99 -6.13
N ARG A 41 -4.75 -5.43 -7.28
CA ARG A 41 -5.66 -5.22 -8.42
C ARG A 41 -6.22 -6.52 -8.98
N GLN A 42 -5.37 -7.53 -9.13
CA GLN A 42 -5.75 -8.80 -9.76
C GLN A 42 -7.00 -9.45 -9.14
N SER A 43 -7.17 -9.36 -7.83
CA SER A 43 -8.25 -10.09 -7.13
C SER A 43 -9.33 -9.16 -6.60
N PHE A 44 -8.96 -7.96 -6.14
CA PHE A 44 -9.94 -6.99 -5.62
C PHE A 44 -10.59 -6.16 -6.73
N ASP A 45 -9.82 -5.78 -7.76
CA ASP A 45 -10.28 -4.95 -8.88
C ASP A 45 -10.79 -5.83 -10.03
N ASP A 46 -9.88 -6.57 -10.67
CA ASP A 46 -10.17 -7.36 -11.88
C ASP A 46 -11.17 -8.50 -11.59
N GLY A 47 -11.10 -9.09 -10.38
CA GLY A 47 -12.05 -10.10 -9.89
C GLY A 47 -13.42 -9.56 -9.48
N GLY A 48 -13.63 -8.24 -9.49
CA GLY A 48 -14.91 -7.60 -9.18
C GLY A 48 -15.36 -7.68 -7.71
N PHE A 49 -14.46 -8.08 -6.80
CA PHE A 49 -14.77 -8.20 -5.38
C PHE A 49 -15.01 -6.83 -4.72
N ALA A 50 -14.14 -5.86 -4.97
CA ALA A 50 -14.28 -4.51 -4.47
C ALA A 50 -15.15 -3.69 -5.44
N LYS A 51 -16.37 -3.36 -5.01
CA LYS A 51 -17.27 -2.49 -5.79
C LYS A 51 -16.75 -1.06 -5.95
N THR A 52 -15.82 -0.65 -5.09
CA THR A 52 -15.24 0.69 -5.07
C THR A 52 -13.81 0.61 -4.58
N ILE A 53 -12.90 1.26 -5.30
CA ILE A 53 -11.49 1.33 -4.96
C ILE A 53 -11.13 2.80 -4.75
N ILE A 54 -10.57 3.10 -3.58
CA ILE A 54 -10.10 4.42 -3.22
C ILE A 54 -8.58 4.33 -3.06
N VAL A 55 -7.84 4.88 -4.02
CA VAL A 55 -6.40 5.05 -3.88
C VAL A 55 -6.16 6.31 -3.06
N THR A 56 -5.52 6.15 -1.91
CA THR A 56 -5.17 7.27 -1.03
C THR A 56 -3.68 7.52 -1.10
N GLU A 57 -3.31 8.77 -1.34
CA GLU A 57 -1.97 9.25 -1.02
C GLU A 57 -2.00 9.74 0.43
N PRO A 58 -1.05 9.34 1.26
CA PRO A 58 -1.02 9.85 2.62
C PRO A 58 -0.64 11.34 2.63
N GLY A 59 -1.15 12.10 3.59
CA GLY A 59 -0.93 13.55 3.67
C GLY A 59 0.53 13.94 3.92
N GLU A 60 1.27 13.12 4.67
CA GLU A 60 2.70 13.32 4.94
C GLU A 60 3.57 12.43 4.04
N PRO A 61 4.85 12.77 3.82
CA PRO A 61 5.81 11.92 3.13
C PRO A 61 6.19 10.71 4.00
N PHE A 62 5.27 9.76 4.18
CA PHE A 62 5.61 8.51 4.83
C PHE A 62 6.44 7.63 3.90
N LEU A 63 7.29 6.79 4.51
CA LEU A 63 8.18 5.81 3.88
C LEU A 63 7.49 5.04 2.73
N GLY A 64 7.65 5.58 1.53
CA GLY A 64 7.18 5.04 0.26
C GLY A 64 8.29 5.22 -0.78
N THR A 65 8.22 4.49 -1.87
CA THR A 65 9.30 4.44 -2.87
C THR A 65 9.40 5.70 -3.74
N THR A 66 8.53 6.69 -3.54
CA THR A 66 8.41 7.86 -4.41
C THR A 66 9.01 9.15 -3.85
N ARG A 67 9.29 9.23 -2.54
CA ARG A 67 9.89 10.40 -1.88
C ARG A 67 11.14 9.99 -1.13
N LEU A 68 12.21 9.80 -1.88
CA LEU A 68 13.50 9.36 -1.34
C LEU A 68 14.13 10.47 -0.47
N ASP A 69 13.84 11.74 -0.75
CA ASP A 69 14.23 12.91 0.04
C ASP A 69 13.74 12.89 1.50
N GLY A 70 12.76 12.04 1.85
CA GLY A 70 12.34 11.79 3.23
C GLY A 70 13.33 10.95 4.07
N LEU A 71 14.42 10.46 3.48
CA LEU A 71 15.42 9.62 4.15
C LEU A 71 16.83 10.23 4.10
N GLN A 72 17.56 10.10 5.22
CA GLN A 72 18.97 10.47 5.29
C GLN A 72 19.85 9.34 4.75
N TYR A 73 20.05 9.29 3.44
CA TYR A 73 20.94 8.29 2.84
C TYR A 73 22.41 8.57 3.18
N GLY A 74 23.11 7.59 3.75
CA GLY A 74 24.54 7.70 4.07
C GLY A 74 25.47 7.54 2.87
N ASN A 75 25.04 6.80 1.84
CA ASN A 75 25.88 6.41 0.70
C ASN A 75 25.36 6.91 -0.65
N LEU A 76 24.32 7.75 -0.65
CA LEU A 76 23.66 8.25 -1.84
C LEU A 76 23.45 9.75 -1.73
N ARG A 77 23.92 10.49 -2.72
CA ARG A 77 23.59 11.92 -2.86
C ARG A 77 22.41 12.04 -3.80
N LEU A 78 21.22 12.29 -3.25
CA LEU A 78 19.98 12.29 -4.02
C LEU A 78 20.00 13.29 -5.19
N LYS A 79 20.63 14.46 -5.01
CA LYS A 79 20.72 15.51 -6.04
C LYS A 79 21.44 15.09 -7.32
N ASP A 80 22.18 13.98 -7.30
CA ASP A 80 22.85 13.46 -8.49
C ASP A 80 21.86 12.71 -9.42
N PHE A 81 20.60 12.55 -9.02
CA PHE A 81 19.59 11.74 -9.73
C PHE A 81 18.30 12.52 -9.97
N TYR A 82 17.66 12.26 -11.11
CA TYR A 82 16.34 12.80 -11.43
C TYR A 82 15.28 12.10 -10.57
N PRO A 83 14.25 12.79 -10.05
CA PRO A 83 13.92 14.22 -10.18
C PRO A 83 14.50 15.13 -9.09
N TYR A 84 15.46 14.65 -8.29
CA TYR A 84 15.93 15.33 -7.07
C TYR A 84 17.03 16.37 -7.32
N GLY A 85 17.58 16.43 -8.52
CA GLY A 85 18.49 17.48 -8.96
C GLY A 85 18.47 17.68 -10.47
N ASP A 86 19.18 18.71 -10.91
CA ASP A 86 19.37 19.02 -12.32
C ASP A 86 20.43 18.07 -12.89
N VAL A 87 19.96 17.01 -13.54
CA VAL A 87 20.82 16.03 -14.19
C VAL A 87 20.89 16.42 -15.65
N SER A 88 21.99 17.07 -16.04
CA SER A 88 22.32 17.26 -17.45
C SER A 88 22.59 15.88 -18.05
N LEU A 89 21.82 15.47 -19.05
CA LEU A 89 22.04 14.24 -19.82
C LEU A 89 23.22 14.40 -20.78
#